data_AF-A0A0N4WRZ5-F1
#
_entry.id   AF-A0A0N4WRZ5-F1
#
_cell.length_a   1.000
_cell.length_b   1.000
_cell.length_c   1.000
_cell.angle_alpha   90.00
_cell.angle_beta   90.00
_cell.angle_gamma   90.00
#
_symmetry.space_group_name_H-M   'P 1'
#
loop_
_entity.id
_entity.type
_entity.pdbx_description
1 polymer ?
#
loop_
_entity_poly.entity_id
_entity_poly.type
_entity_poly.pdbx_seq_one_letter_code
_entity_poly.pdbx_strand_id
1 'polypeptide(L)'
;MGKEHNLAHRKTVITLGSSVPRREEWLSRLKDATAVRVKHFSSRTKYLVAGSVTDSLYRRAVALGILIVSQEFLERCQRLEPPDDIERVAEECRLPRFAGLTIVFLGFNDEIVEDHARTVESNGGHVTTSTLEATHVVVAPDVRPPASCHGKYLITMDWFQQSMDLGWCANEKCFEYTWVEPAPRLRPRNSFLKFQRRRREECSAKKYKRYQLCLELFKTEVNCLKASDFLVRLFEENIHVPTDANDIMFGVYAVMRKAHDKIVQRMGQVLDTWNDDSTIGDVIFISNFIDLLEWF
;
A
#
# COMPACT_ATOMS: atom_id res chain seq x y z
N MET A 1 42.20 16.69 25.24
CA MET A 1 40.78 17.04 25.46
C MET A 1 40.17 17.31 24.09
N GLY A 2 39.76 16.29 23.33
CA GLY A 2 38.62 15.44 23.64
C GLY A 2 37.36 16.04 22.99
N LYS A 3 37.35 16.14 21.65
CA LYS A 3 36.15 16.52 20.90
C LYS A 3 35.20 15.32 20.96
N GLU A 4 34.25 15.34 21.89
CA GLU A 4 33.13 14.42 21.88
C GLU A 4 32.39 14.58 20.56
N HIS A 5 32.49 13.53 19.73
CA HIS A 5 31.61 13.33 18.60
C HIS A 5 30.18 13.21 19.13
N ASN A 6 29.45 14.31 19.15
CA ASN A 6 27.98 14.29 19.19
C ASN A 6 27.50 13.70 17.86
N LEU A 7 27.62 12.38 17.70
CA LEU A 7 26.86 11.62 16.71
C LEU A 7 25.42 11.60 17.23
N ALA A 8 24.68 12.68 17.02
CA ALA A 8 23.24 12.69 17.21
C ALA A 8 22.68 11.58 16.30
N HIS A 9 22.41 10.40 16.87
CA HIS A 9 21.87 9.27 16.11
C HIS A 9 20.61 9.74 15.40
N ARG A 10 20.64 9.67 14.07
CA ARG A 10 19.58 10.17 13.21
C ARG A 10 18.34 9.33 13.44
N LYS A 11 17.39 9.86 14.22
CA LYS A 11 16.12 9.18 14.54
C LYS A 11 15.44 8.62 13.29
N THR A 12 15.01 7.37 13.36
CA THR A 12 14.28 6.71 12.29
C THR A 12 12.91 7.35 12.11
N VAL A 13 12.56 7.71 10.87
CA VAL A 13 11.28 8.37 10.58
C VAL A 13 10.21 7.32 10.32
N ILE A 14 9.15 7.37 11.13
CA ILE A 14 8.00 6.48 11.02
C ILE A 14 6.72 7.28 10.75
N THR A 15 5.75 6.64 10.12
CA THR A 15 4.43 7.22 9.88
C THR A 15 3.36 6.33 10.48
N LEU A 16 2.39 6.95 11.17
CA LEU A 16 1.21 6.26 11.69
C LEU A 16 0.09 6.28 10.63
N GLY A 17 -0.43 5.10 10.32
CA GLY A 17 -1.59 4.89 9.45
C GLY A 17 -2.90 5.35 10.08
N SER A 18 -3.97 5.33 9.29
CA SER A 18 -5.32 5.67 9.73
C SER A 18 -5.96 4.57 10.60
N SER A 19 -5.49 3.34 10.49
CA SER A 19 -5.95 2.17 11.25
C SER A 19 -5.38 2.08 12.66
N VAL A 20 -4.41 2.93 13.03
CA VAL A 20 -3.78 2.90 14.35
C VAL A 20 -4.69 3.60 15.38
N PRO A 21 -5.16 2.90 16.43
CA PRO A 21 -5.97 3.52 17.46
C PRO A 21 -5.15 4.49 18.31
N ARG A 22 -5.83 5.47 18.92
CA ARG A 22 -5.22 6.42 19.90
C ARG A 22 -3.97 7.12 19.38
N ARG A 23 -4.00 7.55 18.11
CA ARG A 23 -2.89 8.24 17.44
C ARG A 23 -2.29 9.39 18.25
N GLU A 24 -3.12 10.19 18.91
CA GLU A 24 -2.68 11.34 19.71
C GLU A 24 -1.88 10.93 20.96
N GLU A 25 -2.28 9.82 21.61
CA GLU A 25 -1.56 9.24 22.75
C GLU A 25 -0.18 8.73 22.32
N TRP A 26 -0.10 8.09 21.15
CA TRP A 26 1.18 7.65 20.60
C TRP A 26 2.11 8.82 20.26
N LEU A 27 1.55 9.91 19.73
CA LEU A 27 2.33 11.11 19.46
C LEU A 27 2.89 11.74 20.74
N SER A 28 2.17 11.74 21.86
CA SER A 28 2.70 12.26 23.12
C SER A 28 3.78 11.33 23.69
N ARG A 29 3.54 10.02 23.72
CA ARG A 29 4.48 9.01 24.26
C ARG A 29 5.79 8.92 23.49
N LEU A 30 5.75 9.13 22.18
CA LEU A 30 6.94 9.02 21.32
C LEU A 30 7.66 10.36 21.07
N LYS A 31 7.21 11.46 21.67
CA LYS A 31 7.95 12.75 21.62
C LYS A 31 9.35 12.60 22.21
N ASP A 32 9.44 11.91 23.34
CA ASP A 32 10.67 11.75 24.10
C ASP A 32 11.47 10.51 23.67
N ALA A 33 10.92 9.68 22.78
CA ALA A 33 11.60 8.50 22.26
C ALA A 33 12.90 8.90 21.54
N THR A 34 14.01 8.26 21.92
CA THR A 34 15.35 8.54 21.38
C THR A 34 15.55 7.89 20.01
N ALA A 35 14.90 6.75 19.76
CA ALA A 35 15.08 5.92 18.56
C ALA A 35 14.28 6.38 17.32
N VAL A 36 13.04 6.85 17.51
CA VAL A 36 12.07 7.09 16.44
C VAL A 36 11.51 8.50 16.43
N ARG A 37 11.08 8.96 15.25
CA ARG A 37 10.42 10.24 15.05
C ARG A 37 9.20 10.06 14.16
N VAL A 38 8.02 10.38 14.69
CA VAL A 38 6.77 10.30 13.93
C VAL A 38 6.64 11.51 13.00
N LYS A 39 6.36 11.27 11.71
CA LYS A 39 6.06 12.30 10.70
C LYS A 39 4.94 11.84 9.78
N HIS A 40 4.35 12.81 9.06
CA HIS A 40 3.46 12.54 7.93
C HIS A 40 4.16 11.67 6.88
N PHE A 41 3.36 10.87 6.15
CA PHE A 41 3.88 10.01 5.10
C PHE A 41 4.64 10.83 4.07
N SER A 42 5.90 10.48 3.84
CA SER A 42 6.76 11.19 2.91
C SER A 42 7.79 10.24 2.33
N SER A 43 8.58 10.72 1.37
CA SER A 43 9.73 9.99 0.83
C SER A 43 10.77 9.59 1.88
N ARG A 44 10.75 10.20 3.08
CA ARG A 44 11.66 9.91 4.19
C ARG A 44 11.13 8.85 5.16
N THR A 45 9.87 8.42 5.02
CA THR A 45 9.27 7.39 5.87
C THR A 45 9.99 6.06 5.65
N LYS A 46 10.54 5.48 6.73
CA LYS A 46 11.22 4.18 6.69
C LYS A 46 10.25 3.04 7.01
N TYR A 47 9.34 3.26 7.96
CA TYR A 47 8.34 2.29 8.39
C TYR A 47 6.95 2.92 8.44
N LEU A 48 5.94 2.19 7.97
CA LEU A 48 4.52 2.52 8.15
C LEU A 48 3.98 1.66 9.28
N VAL A 49 3.40 2.28 10.31
CA VAL A 49 2.70 1.56 11.37
C VAL A 49 1.22 1.51 11.03
N ALA A 50 0.65 0.31 10.93
CA ALA A 50 -0.76 0.11 10.64
C ALA A 50 -1.33 -1.05 11.49
N GLY A 51 -2.61 -0.96 11.84
CA GLY A 51 -3.33 -2.02 12.56
C GLY A 51 -4.08 -2.97 11.63
N SER A 52 -4.30 -2.58 10.37
CA SER A 52 -5.01 -3.37 9.36
C SER A 52 -4.41 -3.14 7.98
N VAL A 53 -4.53 -4.13 7.10
CA VAL A 53 -4.15 -3.99 5.67
C VAL A 53 -5.13 -3.11 4.88
N THR A 54 -6.29 -2.79 5.46
CA THR A 54 -7.26 -1.83 4.91
C THR A 54 -6.87 -0.37 5.15
N ASP A 55 -5.67 -0.10 5.69
CA ASP A 55 -5.17 1.25 5.91
C ASP A 55 -5.04 2.00 4.58
N SER A 56 -5.41 3.29 4.57
CA SER A 56 -5.35 4.11 3.36
C SER A 56 -3.91 4.25 2.84
N LEU A 57 -2.90 4.18 3.71
CA LEU A 57 -1.50 4.27 3.32
C LEU A 57 -0.86 2.93 2.95
N TYR A 58 -1.56 1.81 3.18
CA TYR A 58 -1.02 0.45 3.01
C TYR A 58 -0.48 0.23 1.60
N ARG A 59 -1.32 0.48 0.60
CA ARG A 59 -0.99 0.25 -0.83
C ARG A 59 0.20 1.10 -1.28
N ARG A 60 0.29 2.35 -0.80
CA ARG A 60 1.42 3.23 -1.11
C ARG A 60 2.70 2.74 -0.46
N ALA A 61 2.64 2.26 0.79
CA ALA A 61 3.81 1.69 1.45
C ALA A 61 4.31 0.43 0.73
N VAL A 62 3.41 -0.46 0.31
CA VAL A 62 3.74 -1.63 -0.53
C VAL A 62 4.43 -1.19 -1.82
N ALA A 63 3.87 -0.22 -2.55
CA ALA A 63 4.45 0.31 -3.79
C ALA A 63 5.89 0.81 -3.61
N LEU A 64 6.16 1.47 -2.49
CA LEU A 64 7.47 2.03 -2.19
C LEU A 64 8.45 1.04 -1.56
N GLY A 65 8.01 -0.19 -1.30
CA GLY A 65 8.80 -1.18 -0.55
C GLY A 65 9.08 -0.74 0.89
N ILE A 66 8.23 0.11 1.46
CA ILE A 66 8.30 0.52 2.86
C ILE A 66 7.76 -0.64 3.71
N LEU A 67 8.52 -1.08 4.71
CA LEU A 67 8.08 -2.13 5.62
C LEU A 67 6.91 -1.61 6.46
N ILE A 68 5.84 -2.41 6.48
CA ILE A 68 4.61 -2.13 7.22
C ILE A 68 4.64 -2.97 8.48
N VAL A 69 4.52 -2.31 9.64
CA VAL A 69 4.67 -2.91 10.96
C VAL A 69 3.39 -2.75 11.77
N SER A 70 3.17 -3.67 12.70
CA SER A 70 2.03 -3.68 13.61
C SER A 70 2.19 -2.62 14.71
N GLN A 71 1.12 -2.38 15.45
CA GLN A 71 1.13 -1.46 16.61
C GLN A 71 2.13 -1.91 17.71
N GLU A 72 2.43 -3.21 17.82
CA GLU A 72 3.40 -3.74 18.79
C GLU A 72 4.79 -3.11 18.60
N PHE A 73 5.13 -2.72 17.37
CA PHE A 73 6.35 -2.01 17.08
C PHE A 73 6.50 -0.72 17.90
N LEU A 74 5.40 0.01 18.13
CA LEU A 74 5.42 1.25 18.92
C LEU A 74 5.71 0.97 20.39
N GLU A 75 5.11 -0.08 20.94
CA GLU A 75 5.31 -0.50 22.33
C GLU A 75 6.75 -0.95 22.56
N ARG A 76 7.32 -1.72 21.63
CA ARG A 76 8.72 -2.12 21.69
C ARG A 76 9.64 -0.91 21.52
N CYS A 77 9.38 -0.02 20.57
CA CYS A 77 10.18 1.19 20.35
C CYS A 77 10.26 2.11 21.57
N GLN A 78 9.23 2.13 22.43
CA GLN A 78 9.27 2.90 23.67
C GLN A 78 10.28 2.33 24.68
N ARG A 79 10.54 1.03 24.64
CA ARG A 79 11.42 0.31 25.56
C ARG A 79 12.84 0.13 25.02
N LEU A 80 13.07 0.45 23.75
CA LEU A 80 14.40 0.33 23.13
C LEU A 80 15.31 1.44 23.65
N GLU A 81 16.49 1.05 24.10
CA GLU A 81 17.57 1.97 24.41
C GLU A 81 18.62 1.87 23.28
N PRO A 82 19.14 2.98 22.74
CA PRO A 82 20.21 2.90 21.75
C PRO A 82 21.44 2.21 22.39
N PRO A 83 22.07 1.23 21.72
CA PRO A 83 22.07 0.97 20.28
C PRO A 83 21.24 -0.26 19.86
N ASP A 84 20.03 -0.44 20.39
CA ASP A 84 19.19 -1.55 19.95
C ASP A 84 18.83 -1.48 18.47
N ASP A 85 18.82 -2.64 17.83
CA ASP A 85 18.54 -2.79 16.41
C ASP A 85 17.04 -2.63 16.10
N ILE A 86 16.65 -1.40 15.80
CA ILE A 86 15.29 -1.03 15.36
C ILE A 86 14.89 -1.83 14.11
N GLU A 87 15.82 -2.21 13.24
CA GLU A 87 15.52 -2.96 12.02
C GLU A 87 15.07 -4.37 12.35
N ARG A 88 15.78 -5.06 13.25
CA ARG A 88 15.36 -6.37 13.77
C ARG A 88 13.96 -6.31 14.40
N VAL A 89 13.71 -5.31 15.24
CA VAL A 89 12.39 -5.13 15.89
C VAL A 89 11.30 -4.84 14.84
N ALA A 90 11.61 -4.09 13.80
CA ALA A 90 10.67 -3.81 12.72
C ALA A 90 10.30 -5.08 11.93
N GLU A 91 11.27 -5.94 11.63
CA GLU A 91 11.03 -7.22 10.95
C GLU A 91 10.21 -8.19 11.81
N GLU A 92 10.49 -8.27 13.11
CA GLU A 92 9.71 -9.09 14.05
C GLU A 92 8.27 -8.59 14.19
N CYS A 93 8.05 -7.28 14.11
CA CYS A 93 6.73 -6.67 14.19
C CYS A 93 6.10 -6.43 12.81
N ARG A 94 6.53 -7.14 11.75
CA ARG A 94 5.95 -7.00 10.41
C ARG A 94 4.45 -7.28 10.44
N LEU A 95 3.67 -6.38 9.83
CA LEU A 95 2.22 -6.53 9.74
C LEU A 95 1.88 -7.78 8.92
N PRO A 96 1.12 -8.73 9.47
CA PRO A 96 0.66 -9.89 8.73
C PRO A 96 -0.24 -9.51 7.54
N ARG A 97 -0.27 -10.36 6.52
CA ARG A 97 -0.86 -10.03 5.20
C ARG A 97 -2.37 -9.94 5.23
N PHE A 98 -3.02 -10.57 6.19
CA PHE A 98 -4.47 -10.50 6.39
C PHE A 98 -4.83 -9.83 7.72
N ALA A 99 -3.91 -9.06 8.31
CA ALA A 99 -4.15 -8.35 9.55
C ALA A 99 -5.37 -7.42 9.44
N GLY A 100 -6.31 -7.57 10.38
CA GLY A 100 -7.56 -6.80 10.42
C GLY A 100 -8.62 -7.26 9.42
N LEU A 101 -8.40 -8.39 8.72
CA LEU A 101 -9.39 -8.97 7.81
C LEU A 101 -10.17 -10.10 8.49
N THR A 102 -11.47 -10.12 8.22
CA THR A 102 -12.36 -11.23 8.54
C THR A 102 -12.87 -11.82 7.23
N ILE A 103 -12.46 -13.05 6.92
CA ILE A 103 -12.69 -13.70 5.63
C ILE A 103 -13.72 -14.81 5.80
N VAL A 104 -14.65 -14.93 4.85
CA VAL A 104 -15.55 -16.08 4.74
C VAL A 104 -15.43 -16.69 3.35
N PHE A 105 -15.40 -18.02 3.30
CA PHE A 105 -15.38 -18.79 2.06
C PHE A 105 -16.79 -19.31 1.77
N LEU A 106 -17.34 -18.93 0.61
CA LEU A 106 -18.70 -19.29 0.21
C LEU A 106 -18.68 -20.26 -0.97
N GLY A 107 -19.26 -21.45 -0.79
CA GLY A 107 -19.43 -22.45 -1.85
C GLY A 107 -18.24 -23.37 -2.07
N PHE A 108 -17.35 -23.47 -1.08
CA PHE A 108 -16.23 -24.41 -1.05
C PHE A 108 -16.54 -25.58 -0.12
N ASN A 109 -15.87 -26.72 -0.33
CA ASN A 109 -15.99 -27.88 0.55
C ASN A 109 -15.33 -27.59 1.92
N ASP A 110 -15.87 -28.14 3.00
CA ASP A 110 -15.42 -27.88 4.37
C ASP A 110 -13.93 -28.22 4.56
N GLU A 111 -13.45 -29.32 3.98
CA GLU A 111 -12.03 -29.69 4.02
C GLU A 111 -11.11 -28.63 3.38
N ILE A 112 -11.55 -28.05 2.25
CA ILE A 112 -10.80 -27.00 1.54
C ILE A 112 -10.84 -25.71 2.34
N VAL A 113 -11.99 -25.39 2.93
CA VAL A 113 -12.17 -24.21 3.79
C VAL A 113 -11.28 -24.30 5.02
N GLU A 114 -11.17 -25.47 5.65
CA GLU A 114 -10.34 -25.65 6.84
C GLU A 114 -8.86 -25.42 6.54
N ASP A 115 -8.37 -25.91 5.39
CA ASP A 115 -6.98 -25.68 4.97
C ASP A 115 -6.69 -24.21 4.67
N HIS A 116 -7.61 -23.55 3.96
CA HIS A 116 -7.52 -22.11 3.73
C HIS A 116 -7.65 -21.30 5.01
N ALA A 117 -8.46 -21.75 5.98
CA ALA A 117 -8.62 -21.09 7.27
C ALA A 117 -7.33 -21.11 8.08
N ARG A 118 -6.66 -22.25 8.19
CA ARG A 118 -5.33 -22.35 8.82
C ARG A 118 -4.32 -21.40 8.16
N THR A 119 -4.37 -21.30 6.83
CA THR A 119 -3.50 -20.39 6.07
C THR A 119 -3.82 -18.92 6.38
N VAL A 120 -5.10 -18.53 6.46
CA VAL A 120 -5.51 -17.17 6.81
C VAL A 120 -5.08 -16.80 8.23
N GLU A 121 -5.32 -17.69 9.19
CA GLU A 121 -4.99 -17.47 10.60
C GLU A 121 -3.48 -17.35 10.83
N SER A 122 -2.68 -18.22 10.19
CA SER A 122 -1.22 -18.11 10.24
C SER A 122 -0.67 -16.81 9.62
N ASN A 123 -1.46 -16.14 8.77
CA ASN A 123 -1.14 -14.85 8.17
C ASN A 123 -1.88 -13.67 8.84
N GLY A 124 -2.37 -13.87 10.07
CA GLY A 124 -2.94 -12.84 10.94
C GLY A 124 -4.35 -12.36 10.56
N GLY A 125 -5.04 -13.07 9.68
CA GLY A 125 -6.47 -12.85 9.43
C GLY A 125 -7.35 -13.73 10.30
N HIS A 126 -8.65 -13.48 10.26
CA HIS A 126 -9.64 -14.31 10.94
C HIS A 126 -10.60 -14.92 9.93
N VAL A 127 -10.97 -16.20 10.10
CA VAL A 127 -12.02 -16.84 9.30
C VAL A 127 -13.29 -16.97 10.11
N THR A 128 -14.40 -16.52 9.53
CA THR A 128 -15.74 -16.65 10.12
C THR A 128 -16.63 -17.49 9.24
N THR A 129 -17.60 -18.16 9.85
CA THR A 129 -18.71 -18.84 9.15
C THR A 129 -19.85 -17.88 8.86
N SER A 130 -19.89 -16.73 9.56
CA SER A 130 -20.96 -15.73 9.42
C SER A 130 -20.62 -14.70 8.34
N THR A 131 -21.40 -14.69 7.27
CA THR A 131 -21.30 -13.64 6.25
C THR A 131 -21.60 -12.24 6.77
N LEU A 132 -22.17 -12.07 7.98
CA LEU A 132 -22.47 -10.76 8.56
C LEU A 132 -21.22 -10.07 9.12
N GLU A 133 -20.33 -10.83 9.76
CA GLU A 133 -19.12 -10.33 10.43
C GLU A 133 -17.91 -10.24 9.50
N ALA A 134 -18.01 -10.82 8.31
CA ALA A 134 -16.94 -10.82 7.33
C ALA A 134 -16.70 -9.42 6.73
N THR A 135 -15.43 -9.07 6.52
CA THR A 135 -15.04 -7.93 5.69
C THR A 135 -14.88 -8.37 4.23
N HIS A 136 -14.41 -9.61 4.01
CA HIS A 136 -14.15 -10.19 2.70
C HIS A 136 -14.90 -11.51 2.53
N VAL A 137 -15.56 -11.66 1.38
CA VAL A 137 -16.32 -12.86 1.01
C VAL A 137 -15.66 -13.45 -0.23
N VAL A 138 -14.94 -14.55 -0.06
CA VAL A 138 -14.35 -15.31 -1.17
C VAL A 138 -15.41 -16.24 -1.71
N VAL A 139 -15.87 -16.01 -2.93
CA VAL A 139 -16.99 -16.72 -3.54
C VAL A 139 -16.49 -17.73 -4.57
N ALA A 140 -16.95 -18.97 -4.45
CA ALA A 140 -16.70 -20.01 -5.44
C ALA A 140 -17.39 -19.67 -6.77
N PRO A 141 -16.85 -20.14 -7.92
CA PRO A 141 -17.49 -19.97 -9.20
C PRO A 141 -18.94 -20.47 -9.17
N ASP A 142 -19.84 -19.75 -9.86
CA ASP A 142 -21.24 -20.11 -10.08
C ASP A 142 -22.13 -20.10 -8.82
N VAL A 143 -21.61 -19.63 -7.68
CA VAL A 143 -22.40 -19.47 -6.46
C VAL A 143 -23.04 -18.09 -6.41
N ARG A 144 -24.34 -18.06 -6.09
CA ARG A 144 -25.07 -16.80 -5.87
C ARG A 144 -24.76 -16.29 -4.47
N PRO A 145 -24.19 -15.08 -4.32
CA PRO A 145 -23.93 -14.52 -3.02
C PRO A 145 -25.25 -14.16 -2.32
N PRO A 146 -25.38 -14.44 -1.01
CA PRO A 146 -26.56 -14.05 -0.24
C PRO A 146 -26.64 -12.52 -0.08
N ALA A 147 -27.84 -12.01 0.21
CA ALA A 147 -28.05 -10.58 0.42
C ALA A 147 -27.24 -10.00 1.59
N SER A 148 -26.86 -10.84 2.57
CA SER A 148 -25.98 -10.49 3.69
C SER A 148 -24.57 -10.05 3.27
N CYS A 149 -24.17 -10.33 2.04
CA CYS A 149 -22.88 -9.89 1.49
C CYS A 149 -22.89 -8.43 0.99
N HIS A 150 -24.03 -7.75 1.00
CA HIS A 150 -24.11 -6.36 0.52
C HIS A 150 -23.21 -5.43 1.34
N GLY A 151 -22.46 -4.54 0.67
CA GLY A 151 -21.50 -3.64 1.31
C GLY A 151 -20.16 -4.25 1.71
N LYS A 152 -19.92 -5.54 1.42
CA LYS A 152 -18.66 -6.25 1.69
C LYS A 152 -17.82 -6.39 0.41
N TYR A 153 -16.56 -6.79 0.54
CA TYR A 153 -15.74 -7.15 -0.61
C TYR A 153 -16.10 -8.55 -1.10
N LEU A 154 -16.87 -8.65 -2.17
CA LEU A 154 -17.10 -9.91 -2.88
C LEU A 154 -15.96 -10.14 -3.86
N ILE A 155 -15.17 -11.17 -3.62
CA ILE A 155 -13.93 -11.44 -4.36
C ILE A 155 -13.83 -12.91 -4.75
N THR A 156 -13.05 -13.17 -5.79
CA THR A 156 -12.74 -14.52 -6.28
C THR A 156 -11.59 -15.15 -5.49
N MET A 157 -11.44 -16.48 -5.59
CA MET A 157 -10.31 -17.21 -4.99
C MET A 157 -8.94 -16.72 -5.49
N ASP A 158 -8.88 -16.17 -6.71
CA ASP A 158 -7.66 -15.64 -7.31
C ASP A 158 -7.04 -14.51 -6.47
N TRP A 159 -7.85 -13.70 -5.77
CA TRP A 159 -7.35 -12.68 -4.85
C TRP A 159 -6.54 -13.28 -3.71
N PHE A 160 -7.03 -14.39 -3.15
CA PHE A 160 -6.41 -15.07 -2.02
C PHE A 160 -5.08 -15.67 -2.46
N GLN A 161 -5.07 -16.40 -3.57
CA GLN A 161 -3.86 -16.99 -4.16
C GLN A 161 -2.84 -15.91 -4.51
N GLN A 162 -3.27 -14.84 -5.17
CA GLN A 162 -2.39 -13.73 -5.54
C GLN A 162 -1.78 -13.04 -4.31
N SER A 163 -2.54 -12.90 -3.22
CA SER A 163 -2.03 -12.34 -1.96
C SER A 163 -0.96 -13.22 -1.32
N MET A 164 -1.08 -14.54 -1.46
CA MET A 164 -0.07 -15.49 -1.01
C MET A 164 1.20 -15.41 -1.86
N ASP A 165 1.06 -15.38 -3.19
CA ASP A 165 2.19 -15.35 -4.12
C ASP A 165 3.04 -14.08 -3.98
N LEU A 166 2.40 -12.94 -3.73
CA LEU A 166 3.10 -11.66 -3.61
C LEU A 166 3.70 -11.43 -2.23
N GLY A 167 3.14 -12.06 -1.21
CA GLY A 167 3.53 -11.83 0.16
C GLY A 167 2.99 -10.52 0.77
N TRP A 168 1.94 -9.94 0.19
CA TRP A 168 1.14 -8.81 0.73
C TRP A 168 -0.32 -8.91 0.25
N CYS A 169 -1.23 -8.17 0.89
CA CYS A 169 -2.65 -8.19 0.53
C CYS A 169 -2.86 -7.63 -0.89
N ALA A 170 -3.47 -8.43 -1.78
CA ALA A 170 -3.79 -7.99 -3.14
C ALA A 170 -4.94 -6.98 -3.14
N ASN A 171 -5.02 -6.16 -4.19
CA ASN A 171 -6.11 -5.19 -4.32
C ASN A 171 -7.43 -5.89 -4.69
N GLU A 172 -8.41 -5.81 -3.80
CA GLU A 172 -9.72 -6.43 -3.90
C GLU A 172 -10.45 -6.03 -5.20
N LYS A 173 -10.30 -4.78 -5.63
CA LYS A 173 -10.96 -4.24 -6.84
C LYS A 173 -10.52 -4.92 -8.13
N CYS A 174 -9.34 -5.56 -8.16
CA CYS A 174 -8.88 -6.29 -9.34
C CYS A 174 -9.54 -7.67 -9.48
N PHE A 175 -10.17 -8.18 -8.41
CA PHE A 175 -10.67 -9.55 -8.29
C PHE A 175 -12.15 -9.61 -7.89
N GLU A 176 -12.88 -8.51 -8.07
CA GLU A 176 -14.28 -8.37 -7.71
C GLU A 176 -15.16 -9.43 -8.40
N TYR A 177 -15.97 -10.12 -7.60
CA TYR A 177 -16.89 -11.15 -8.08
C TYR A 177 -18.18 -10.52 -8.60
N THR A 178 -18.51 -10.79 -9.86
CA THR A 178 -19.77 -10.38 -10.48
C THR A 178 -20.65 -11.60 -10.76
N TRP A 179 -21.75 -11.71 -10.03
CA TRP A 179 -22.78 -12.71 -10.34
C TRP A 179 -23.59 -12.25 -11.55
N VAL A 180 -23.67 -13.10 -12.57
CA VAL A 180 -24.49 -12.86 -13.76
C VAL A 180 -25.62 -13.87 -13.73
N GLU A 181 -26.86 -13.38 -13.80
CA GLU A 181 -28.03 -14.25 -13.83
C GLU A 181 -27.96 -15.17 -15.05
N PRO A 182 -28.15 -16.50 -14.90
CA PRO A 182 -28.16 -17.41 -16.03
C PRO A 182 -29.28 -16.99 -16.99
N ALA A 183 -28.92 -16.52 -18.19
CA ALA A 183 -29.89 -16.24 -19.23
C ALA A 183 -30.74 -17.49 -19.51
N PRO A 184 -32.05 -17.34 -19.83
CA PRO A 184 -32.92 -18.47 -20.11
C PRO A 184 -32.32 -19.35 -21.21
N ARG A 185 -32.22 -20.65 -20.91
CA ARG A 185 -31.47 -21.64 -21.69
C ARG A 185 -32.07 -21.85 -23.09
N LEU A 186 -31.47 -21.26 -24.11
CA LEU A 186 -31.51 -21.84 -25.47
C LEU A 186 -30.42 -22.93 -25.57
N ARG A 187 -30.70 -24.00 -26.32
CA ARG A 187 -30.01 -25.31 -26.32
C ARG A 187 -28.46 -25.24 -26.33
N PRO A 188 -27.76 -26.23 -25.76
CA PRO A 188 -26.35 -26.11 -25.41
C PRO A 188 -25.42 -26.22 -26.61
N ARG A 189 -24.57 -25.21 -26.80
CA ARG A 189 -23.29 -25.36 -27.48
C ARG A 189 -22.21 -25.44 -26.40
N ASN A 190 -21.70 -26.65 -26.17
CA ASN A 190 -20.66 -26.96 -25.19
C ASN A 190 -19.35 -26.23 -25.55
N SER A 191 -19.21 -24.98 -25.12
CA SER A 191 -17.95 -24.21 -25.11
C SER A 191 -18.05 -22.88 -24.35
N PHE A 192 -19.26 -22.38 -24.08
CA PHE A 192 -19.46 -21.00 -23.61
C PHE A 192 -19.02 -20.76 -22.16
N LEU A 193 -19.29 -21.70 -21.24
CA LEU A 193 -18.95 -21.54 -19.81
C LEU A 193 -17.42 -21.55 -19.58
N LYS A 194 -16.69 -22.47 -20.23
CA LYS A 194 -15.22 -22.48 -20.20
C LYS A 194 -14.63 -21.19 -20.78
N PHE A 195 -15.24 -20.68 -21.85
CA PHE A 195 -14.83 -19.41 -22.47
C PHE A 195 -15.06 -18.21 -21.55
N GLN A 196 -16.20 -18.13 -20.88
CA GLN A 196 -16.49 -17.04 -19.93
C GLN A 196 -15.56 -17.07 -18.72
N ARG A 197 -15.29 -18.25 -18.15
CA ARG A 197 -14.33 -18.40 -17.04
C ARG A 197 -12.93 -17.94 -17.45
N ARG A 198 -12.41 -18.45 -18.56
CA ARG A 198 -11.10 -18.05 -19.10
C ARG A 198 -11.05 -16.53 -19.35
N ARG A 199 -12.12 -15.95 -19.88
CA ARG A 199 -12.22 -14.49 -20.10
C ARG A 199 -12.21 -13.68 -18.79
N ARG A 200 -12.80 -14.19 -17.70
CA ARG A 200 -12.80 -13.53 -16.39
C ARG A 200 -11.41 -13.57 -15.74
N GLU A 201 -10.78 -14.74 -15.73
CA GLU A 201 -9.40 -14.93 -15.27
C GLU A 201 -8.44 -14.00 -16.06
N GLU A 202 -8.60 -13.94 -17.40
CA GLU A 202 -7.86 -13.01 -18.26
C GLU A 202 -8.16 -11.52 -17.95
N CYS A 203 -9.38 -11.18 -17.55
CA CYS A 203 -9.78 -9.81 -17.21
C CYS A 203 -9.16 -9.36 -15.89
N SER A 204 -9.27 -10.18 -14.82
CA SER A 204 -8.64 -9.91 -13.53
C SER A 204 -7.12 -9.85 -13.64
N ALA A 205 -6.50 -10.76 -14.40
CA ALA A 205 -5.07 -10.71 -14.67
C ALA A 205 -4.64 -9.42 -15.39
N LYS A 206 -5.42 -8.95 -16.38
CA LYS A 206 -5.15 -7.67 -17.07
C LYS A 206 -5.31 -6.47 -16.14
N LYS A 207 -6.39 -6.43 -15.34
CA LYS A 207 -6.63 -5.37 -14.34
C LYS A 207 -5.50 -5.31 -13.33
N TYR A 208 -5.07 -6.47 -12.82
CA TYR A 208 -4.00 -6.54 -11.86
C TYR A 208 -2.65 -6.13 -12.45
N LYS A 209 -2.35 -6.52 -13.69
CA LYS A 209 -1.15 -6.04 -14.41
C LYS A 209 -1.14 -4.52 -14.59
N ARG A 210 -2.28 -3.92 -14.94
CA ARG A 210 -2.41 -2.45 -15.01
C ARG A 210 -2.12 -1.83 -13.65
N TYR A 211 -2.72 -2.35 -12.59
CA TYR A 211 -2.47 -1.88 -11.22
C TYR A 211 -1.00 -2.00 -10.82
N GLN A 212 -0.34 -3.12 -11.14
CA GLN A 212 1.09 -3.32 -10.84
C GLN A 212 1.97 -2.32 -11.57
N LEU A 213 1.68 -2.02 -12.85
CA LEU A 213 2.38 -0.96 -13.59
C LEU A 213 2.26 0.39 -12.88
N CYS A 214 1.10 0.71 -12.30
CA CYS A 214 0.92 1.95 -11.54
C CYS A 214 1.77 2.00 -10.28
N LEU A 215 1.89 0.87 -9.57
CA LEU A 215 2.74 0.78 -8.38
C LEU A 215 4.20 1.03 -8.74
N GLU A 216 4.68 0.43 -9.83
CA GLU A 216 6.04 0.65 -10.33
C GLU A 216 6.26 2.11 -10.76
N LEU A 217 5.31 2.71 -11.48
CA LEU A 217 5.39 4.11 -11.89
C LEU A 217 5.41 5.05 -10.67
N PHE A 218 4.57 4.78 -9.67
CA PHE A 218 4.56 5.56 -8.44
C PHE A 218 5.89 5.47 -7.69
N LYS A 219 6.48 4.28 -7.65
CA LYS A 219 7.81 4.05 -7.07
C LYS A 219 8.89 4.83 -7.81
N THR A 220 8.88 4.83 -9.14
CA THR A 220 9.83 5.62 -9.93
C THR A 220 9.66 7.12 -9.69
N GLU A 221 8.42 7.61 -9.58
CA GLU A 221 8.16 9.03 -9.30
C GLU A 221 8.66 9.46 -7.91
N VAL A 222 8.46 8.62 -6.88
CA VAL A 222 9.03 8.89 -5.55
C VAL A 222 10.56 8.86 -5.57
N ASN A 223 11.17 8.01 -6.39
CA ASN A 223 12.62 7.99 -6.56
C ASN A 223 13.13 9.26 -7.25
N CYS A 224 12.44 9.76 -8.28
CA CYS A 224 12.73 11.06 -8.90
C CYS A 224 12.66 12.19 -7.86
N LEU A 225 11.59 12.23 -7.07
CA LEU A 225 11.42 13.23 -6.00
C LEU A 225 12.55 13.17 -4.96
N LYS A 226 12.99 11.97 -4.56
CA LYS A 226 14.14 11.79 -3.65
C LYS A 226 15.44 12.33 -4.26
N ALA A 227 15.68 12.08 -5.54
CA ALA A 227 16.85 12.58 -6.24
C ALA A 227 16.84 14.11 -6.31
N SER A 228 15.71 14.73 -6.68
CA SER A 228 15.57 16.18 -6.69
C SER A 228 15.72 16.80 -5.29
N ASP A 229 15.14 16.19 -4.25
CA ASP A 229 15.30 16.64 -2.85
C ASP A 229 16.76 16.55 -2.37
N PHE A 230 17.50 15.54 -2.82
CA PHE A 230 18.93 15.42 -2.52
C PHE A 230 19.74 16.52 -3.21
N LEU A 231 19.50 16.78 -4.50
CA LEU A 231 20.20 17.83 -5.26
C LEU A 231 19.94 19.21 -4.67
N VAL A 232 18.70 19.51 -4.29
CA VAL A 232 18.34 20.78 -3.63
C VAL A 232 19.06 20.95 -2.29
N ARG A 233 19.15 19.90 -1.47
CA ARG A 233 19.88 19.99 -0.19
C ARG A 233 21.39 20.13 -0.38
N LEU A 234 21.95 19.41 -1.34
CA LEU A 234 23.37 19.53 -1.67
C LEU A 234 23.69 20.96 -2.09
N PHE A 235 22.77 21.64 -2.79
CA PHE A 235 22.86 23.07 -3.10
C PHE A 235 22.78 23.97 -1.85
N GLU A 236 21.78 23.76 -0.97
CA GLU A 236 21.59 24.58 0.25
C GLU A 236 22.81 24.49 1.18
N GLU A 237 23.53 23.38 1.16
CA GLU A 237 24.72 23.13 1.98
C GLU A 237 26.04 23.54 1.28
N ASN A 238 26.02 23.94 -0.01
CA ASN A 238 27.24 24.23 -0.77
C ASN A 238 27.71 25.69 -0.63
N ILE A 239 28.55 25.93 0.38
CA ILE A 239 29.07 27.27 0.72
C ILE A 239 30.12 27.78 -0.29
N HIS A 240 30.60 26.92 -1.21
CA HIS A 240 31.75 27.22 -2.08
C HIS A 240 31.41 27.80 -3.46
N VAL A 241 30.13 27.86 -3.83
CA VAL A 241 29.71 28.38 -5.13
C VAL A 241 28.94 29.70 -4.94
N PRO A 242 29.27 30.78 -5.67
CA PRO A 242 28.51 32.03 -5.64
C PRO A 242 27.03 31.78 -5.99
N THR A 243 26.12 32.42 -5.26
CA THR A 243 24.66 32.22 -5.36
C THR A 243 24.14 32.31 -6.79
N ASP A 244 24.66 33.26 -7.58
CA ASP A 244 24.22 33.50 -8.96
C ASP A 244 24.57 32.34 -9.92
N ALA A 245 25.76 31.74 -9.78
CA ALA A 245 26.16 30.56 -10.55
C ALA A 245 25.38 29.32 -10.09
N ASN A 246 25.06 29.28 -8.81
CA ASN A 246 24.31 28.22 -8.16
C ASN A 246 22.85 28.18 -8.63
N ASP A 247 22.20 29.33 -8.75
CA ASP A 247 20.83 29.45 -9.28
C ASP A 247 20.75 29.05 -10.75
N ILE A 248 21.77 29.37 -11.57
CA ILE A 248 21.84 28.95 -12.97
C ILE A 248 21.97 27.43 -13.10
N MET A 249 22.80 26.80 -12.27
CA MET A 249 23.03 25.35 -12.36
C MET A 249 21.92 24.51 -11.70
N PHE A 250 21.30 25.01 -10.62
CA PHE A 250 20.42 24.20 -9.78
C PHE A 250 19.01 24.76 -9.56
N GLY A 251 18.69 25.98 -10.01
CA GLY A 251 17.38 26.61 -9.80
C GLY A 251 16.21 25.77 -10.34
N VAL A 252 16.44 25.03 -11.43
CA VAL A 252 15.45 24.12 -12.04
C VAL A 252 15.06 22.97 -11.11
N TYR A 253 15.96 22.48 -10.25
CA TYR A 253 15.66 21.34 -9.36
C TYR A 253 14.67 21.69 -8.25
N ALA A 254 14.59 22.96 -7.83
CA ALA A 254 13.58 23.39 -6.87
C ALA A 254 12.17 23.31 -7.47
N VAL A 255 12.03 23.71 -8.74
CA VAL A 255 10.77 23.58 -9.50
C VAL A 255 10.48 22.10 -9.80
N MET A 256 11.50 21.33 -10.21
CA MET A 256 11.43 19.87 -10.38
C MET A 256 10.80 19.18 -9.18
N ARG A 257 11.36 19.48 -8.01
CA ARG A 257 10.97 18.86 -6.75
C ARG A 257 9.51 19.16 -6.45
N LYS A 258 9.04 20.38 -6.69
CA LYS A 258 7.63 20.76 -6.51
C LYS A 258 6.71 20.01 -7.48
N ALA A 259 7.10 19.89 -8.74
CA ALA A 259 6.33 19.17 -9.75
C ALA A 259 6.20 17.68 -9.40
N HIS A 260 7.32 17.00 -9.11
CA HIS A 260 7.29 15.59 -8.70
C HIS A 260 6.56 15.38 -7.37
N ASP A 261 6.64 16.32 -6.42
CA ASP A 261 5.87 16.24 -5.17
C ASP A 261 4.36 16.25 -5.44
N LYS A 262 3.87 17.11 -6.34
CA LYS A 262 2.47 17.12 -6.78
C LYS A 262 2.06 15.83 -7.49
N ILE A 263 2.90 15.33 -8.40
CA ILE A 263 2.66 14.06 -9.12
C ILE A 263 2.52 12.91 -8.12
N VAL A 264 3.48 12.77 -7.21
CA VAL A 264 3.47 11.76 -6.15
C VAL A 264 2.22 11.88 -5.28
N GLN A 265 1.84 13.08 -4.85
CA GLN A 265 0.64 13.26 -4.03
C GLN A 265 -0.63 12.80 -4.75
N ARG A 266 -0.82 13.20 -6.01
CA ARG A 266 -2.00 12.82 -6.80
C ARG A 266 -2.01 11.33 -7.16
N MET A 267 -0.87 10.78 -7.57
CA MET A 267 -0.75 9.34 -7.82
C MET A 267 -1.06 8.53 -6.55
N GLY A 268 -0.62 9.01 -5.39
CA GLY A 268 -0.96 8.43 -4.10
C GLY A 268 -2.48 8.38 -3.88
N GLN A 269 -3.20 9.47 -4.13
CA GLN A 269 -4.66 9.51 -4.01
C GLN A 269 -5.36 8.52 -4.96
N VAL A 270 -4.86 8.40 -6.20
CA VAL A 270 -5.40 7.42 -7.17
C VAL A 270 -5.15 5.98 -6.72
N LEU A 271 -3.98 5.68 -6.14
CA LEU A 271 -3.71 4.35 -5.58
C LEU A 271 -4.61 4.03 -4.37
N ASP A 272 -4.89 5.04 -3.54
CA ASP A 272 -5.75 4.90 -2.36
C ASP A 272 -7.20 4.59 -2.78
N THR A 273 -7.65 5.13 -3.93
CA THR A 273 -9.02 5.02 -4.46
C THR A 273 -9.17 4.18 -5.74
N TRP A 274 -8.17 3.35 -6.03
CA TRP A 274 -8.03 2.65 -7.31
C TRP A 274 -9.29 1.87 -7.73
N ASN A 275 -9.68 2.05 -8.98
CA ASN A 275 -10.76 1.32 -9.65
C ASN A 275 -10.43 1.13 -11.16
N ASP A 276 -11.28 0.42 -11.89
CA ASP A 276 -11.06 0.14 -13.31
C ASP A 276 -11.03 1.39 -14.21
N ASP A 277 -11.71 2.45 -13.79
CA ASP A 277 -11.83 3.72 -14.50
C ASP A 277 -10.71 4.71 -14.13
N SER A 278 -9.76 4.32 -13.27
CA SER A 278 -8.71 5.20 -12.77
C SER A 278 -7.76 5.65 -13.89
N THR A 279 -7.87 6.91 -14.31
CA THR A 279 -7.08 7.52 -15.39
C THR A 279 -5.77 8.10 -14.88
N ILE A 280 -4.69 7.32 -14.99
CA ILE A 280 -3.33 7.77 -14.66
C ILE A 280 -2.90 8.91 -15.60
N GLY A 281 -3.39 8.88 -16.85
CA GLY A 281 -3.12 9.92 -17.85
C GLY A 281 -3.49 11.32 -17.36
N ASP A 282 -4.60 11.46 -16.64
CA ASP A 282 -5.08 12.77 -16.17
C ASP A 282 -4.21 13.32 -15.03
N VAL A 283 -3.62 12.43 -14.24
CA VAL A 283 -2.68 12.78 -13.17
C VAL A 283 -1.38 13.34 -13.74
N ILE A 284 -0.88 12.74 -14.83
CA ILE A 284 0.42 13.07 -15.42
C ILE A 284 0.28 14.23 -16.43
N PHE A 285 -0.72 14.18 -17.31
CA PHE A 285 -0.79 15.04 -18.50
C PHE A 285 -1.75 16.21 -18.41
N ILE A 286 -2.77 16.22 -17.55
CA ILE A 286 -3.79 17.30 -17.60
C ILE A 286 -3.51 18.36 -16.55
N SER A 287 -2.95 17.98 -15.41
CA SER A 287 -2.90 18.84 -14.23
C SER A 287 -1.48 19.21 -13.77
N ASN A 288 -0.45 18.71 -14.46
CA ASN A 288 0.95 19.14 -14.30
C ASN A 288 1.55 19.64 -15.63
N PHE A 289 0.77 19.68 -16.72
CA PHE A 289 1.24 20.07 -18.05
C PHE A 289 1.80 21.50 -18.10
N ILE A 290 1.20 22.42 -17.35
CA ILE A 290 1.67 23.81 -17.27
C ILE A 290 3.01 23.87 -16.51
N ASP A 291 3.14 23.17 -15.38
CA ASP A 291 4.39 23.08 -14.61
C ASP A 291 5.49 22.30 -15.37
N LEU A 292 5.11 21.35 -16.24
CA LEU A 292 5.98 20.60 -17.16
C LEU A 292 6.31 21.37 -18.46
N LEU A 293 5.58 22.43 -18.77
CA LEU A 293 5.90 23.34 -19.88
C LEU A 293 6.80 24.48 -19.42
N GLU A 294 6.74 24.92 -18.16
CA GLU A 294 7.79 25.79 -17.57
C GLU A 294 9.17 25.10 -17.50
N TRP A 295 9.20 23.81 -17.81
CA TRP A 295 10.36 22.93 -17.85
C TRP A 295 11.08 22.89 -19.22
N PHE A 296 10.41 23.31 -20.31
CA PHE A 296 10.93 23.34 -21.68
C PHE A 296 11.01 24.78 -22.19
#